data_AF-A0A2N2R1Z8-F1
#
_entry.id   AF-A0A2N2R1Z8-F1
#
_cell.length_a   1.000
_cell.length_b   1.000
_cell.length_c   1.000
_cell.angle_alpha   90.00
_cell.angle_beta   90.00
_cell.angle_gamma   90.00
#
_symmetry.space_group_name_H-M   'P 1'
#
loop_
_entity.id
_entity.type
_entity.pdbx_description
1 polymer ?
#
loop_
_entity_poly.entity_id
_entity_poly.type
_entity_poly.pdbx_seq_one_letter_code
_entity_poly.pdbx_strand_id
1 'polypeptide(L)'
;MKFAQKIRLTVALALFPLLANAGAVDQLHDFLKSTRTLKADFSQMIIGKNGRKPQESAGTVAIARPGKLRWEILKPYPQLVVSDGEKVWIHDPDLQQVTVRKVGQAIGGSPA
;
A
#
# COMPACT_ATOMS: atom_id res chain seq x y z
N MET A 1 -19.26 41.86 -34.81
CA MET A 1 -18.34 40.69 -34.94
C MET A 1 -17.47 40.45 -33.69
N LYS A 2 -16.81 41.47 -33.12
CA LYS A 2 -15.92 41.29 -31.94
C LYS A 2 -16.61 40.79 -30.65
N PHE A 3 -17.88 41.12 -30.43
CA PHE A 3 -18.63 40.71 -29.23
C PHE A 3 -18.98 39.21 -29.21
N ALA A 4 -19.44 38.67 -30.35
CA ALA A 4 -19.72 37.25 -30.51
C ALA A 4 -18.45 36.37 -30.39
N GLN A 5 -17.30 36.90 -30.84
CA GLN A 5 -16.01 36.22 -30.70
C GLN A 5 -15.53 36.16 -29.24
N LYS A 6 -15.76 37.23 -28.45
CA LYS A 6 -15.50 37.23 -27.01
C LYS A 6 -16.35 36.19 -26.28
N ILE A 7 -17.64 36.10 -26.59
CA ILE A 7 -18.55 35.10 -25.99
C ILE A 7 -18.10 33.67 -26.31
N ARG A 8 -17.73 33.38 -27.57
CA ARG A 8 -17.22 32.06 -27.96
C ARG A 8 -15.93 31.70 -27.20
N LEU A 9 -15.02 32.66 -27.02
CA LEU A 9 -13.77 32.45 -26.29
C LEU A 9 -14.02 32.18 -24.79
N THR A 10 -14.96 32.91 -24.17
CA THR A 10 -15.33 32.72 -22.76
C THR A 10 -15.98 31.35 -22.53
N VAL A 11 -16.85 30.90 -23.44
CA VAL A 11 -17.46 29.56 -23.36
C VAL A 11 -16.42 28.46 -23.54
N ALA A 12 -15.49 28.61 -24.48
CA ALA A 12 -14.39 27.65 -24.67
C ALA A 12 -13.48 27.56 -23.44
N LEU A 13 -13.18 28.69 -22.79
CA LEU A 13 -12.37 28.73 -21.58
C LEU A 13 -13.10 28.11 -20.37
N ALA A 14 -14.42 28.27 -20.29
CA ALA A 14 -15.24 27.69 -19.22
C ALA A 14 -15.43 26.16 -19.35
N LEU A 15 -15.32 25.60 -20.56
CA LEU A 15 -15.41 24.16 -20.81
C LEU A 15 -14.06 23.44 -20.70
N PHE A 16 -12.94 24.17 -20.69
CA PHE A 16 -11.59 23.62 -20.55
C PHE A 16 -11.38 22.68 -19.33
N PRO A 17 -11.93 22.95 -18.12
CA PRO A 17 -11.76 22.05 -16.98
C PRO A 17 -12.49 20.71 -17.12
N LEU A 18 -13.43 20.54 -18.07
CA LEU A 18 -14.08 19.24 -18.33
C LEU A 18 -13.14 18.23 -18.99
N LEU A 19 -11.98 18.68 -19.50
CA LEU A 19 -10.92 17.81 -20.02
C LEU A 19 -9.96 17.33 -18.91
N ALA A 20 -10.14 17.78 -17.67
CA ALA A 20 -9.35 17.31 -16.54
C ALA A 20 -9.77 15.88 -16.18
N ASN A 21 -8.82 14.94 -16.25
CA ASN A 21 -9.04 13.55 -15.91
C ASN A 21 -8.46 13.23 -14.53
N ALA A 22 -9.29 12.74 -13.60
CA ALA A 22 -8.92 12.39 -12.23
C ALA A 22 -8.73 10.86 -12.05
N GLY A 23 -8.11 10.19 -13.03
CA GLY A 23 -8.07 8.72 -13.10
C GLY A 23 -6.97 8.03 -12.29
N ALA A 24 -6.12 8.74 -11.53
CA ALA A 24 -4.98 8.12 -10.85
C ALA A 24 -5.40 7.08 -9.80
N VAL A 25 -6.48 7.32 -9.07
CA VAL A 25 -7.03 6.38 -8.08
C VAL A 25 -7.63 5.16 -8.78
N ASP A 26 -8.35 5.36 -9.88
CA ASP A 26 -8.91 4.27 -10.67
C ASP A 26 -7.82 3.38 -11.26
N GLN A 27 -6.77 4.00 -11.81
CA GLN A 27 -5.61 3.29 -12.34
C GLN A 27 -4.90 2.46 -11.26
N LEU A 28 -4.74 2.99 -10.05
CA LEU A 28 -4.21 2.24 -8.91
C LEU A 28 -5.12 1.07 -8.53
N HIS A 29 -6.43 1.30 -8.46
CA HIS A 29 -7.39 0.23 -8.16
C HIS A 29 -7.34 -0.89 -9.19
N ASP A 30 -7.27 -0.56 -10.49
CA ASP A 30 -7.19 -1.55 -11.56
C ASP A 30 -5.88 -2.34 -11.51
N PHE A 31 -4.77 -1.68 -11.21
CA PHE A 31 -3.48 -2.34 -10.98
C PHE A 31 -3.55 -3.32 -9.79
N LEU A 32 -4.11 -2.88 -8.65
CA LEU A 32 -4.23 -3.71 -7.45
C LEU A 32 -5.21 -4.88 -7.64
N LYS A 33 -6.31 -4.68 -8.37
CA LYS A 33 -7.30 -5.73 -8.69
C LYS A 33 -6.75 -6.79 -9.66
N SER A 34 -6.00 -6.36 -10.67
CA SER A 34 -5.42 -7.25 -11.68
C SER A 34 -4.23 -8.04 -11.17
N THR A 35 -3.47 -7.48 -10.21
CA THR A 35 -2.36 -8.19 -9.56
C THR A 35 -2.91 -9.26 -8.62
N ARG A 36 -2.80 -10.55 -8.95
CA ARG A 36 -3.23 -11.64 -8.06
C ARG A 36 -2.15 -12.08 -7.08
N THR A 37 -0.90 -12.06 -7.54
CA THR A 37 0.26 -12.48 -6.76
C THR A 37 1.37 -11.45 -6.85
N LEU A 38 2.09 -11.26 -5.76
CA LEU A 38 3.29 -10.42 -5.70
C LEU A 38 4.33 -11.16 -4.87
N LYS A 39 5.60 -11.12 -5.27
CA LYS A 39 6.74 -11.46 -4.42
C LYS A 39 7.82 -10.42 -4.64
N ALA A 40 8.37 -9.87 -3.56
CA ALA A 40 9.41 -8.87 -3.63
C ALA A 40 10.30 -8.93 -2.39
N ASP A 41 11.56 -8.56 -2.55
CA ASP A 41 12.42 -8.21 -1.43
C ASP A 41 12.16 -6.75 -1.04
N PHE A 42 12.26 -6.44 0.25
CA PHE A 42 12.02 -5.10 0.76
C PHE A 42 13.19 -4.63 1.64
N SER A 43 13.36 -3.30 1.67
CA SER A 43 14.12 -2.57 2.66
C SER A 43 13.22 -1.46 3.19
N GLN A 44 13.00 -1.44 4.50
CA GLN A 44 12.12 -0.51 5.18
C GLN A 44 12.92 0.34 6.17
N MET A 45 12.67 1.66 6.14
CA MET A 45 13.25 2.62 7.07
C MET A 45 12.12 3.40 7.76
N ILE A 46 12.04 3.32 9.09
CA ILE A 46 11.07 4.07 9.91
C ILE A 46 11.79 5.26 10.54
N ILE A 47 11.41 6.47 10.12
CA ILE A 47 11.96 7.72 10.63
C ILE A 47 10.98 8.32 11.64
N GLY A 48 11.38 8.32 12.91
CA GLY A 48 10.60 8.94 13.98
C GLY A 48 10.70 10.47 13.95
N LYS A 49 9.64 11.16 14.37
CA LYS A 49 9.61 12.64 14.47
C LYS A 49 10.61 13.22 15.48
N ASN A 50 11.19 12.37 16.33
CA ASN A 50 12.07 12.74 17.44
C ASN A 50 13.57 12.77 17.07
N GLY A 51 13.93 12.65 15.79
CA GLY A 51 15.33 12.70 15.34
C GLY A 51 16.18 11.51 15.78
N ARG A 52 15.57 10.44 16.31
CA ARG A 52 16.28 9.20 16.62
C ARG A 52 16.74 8.52 15.33
N LYS A 53 17.78 7.68 15.46
CA LYS A 53 18.26 6.85 14.34
C LYS A 53 17.08 6.09 13.73
N PRO A 54 16.96 6.08 12.39
CA PRO A 54 15.91 5.32 11.73
C PRO A 54 15.98 3.85 12.11
N GLN A 55 14.82 3.23 12.30
CA GLN A 55 14.75 1.79 12.42
C GLN A 55 14.72 1.19 11.03
N GLU A 56 15.71 0.38 10.72
CA GLU A 56 15.84 -0.30 9.44
C GLU A 56 15.42 -1.75 9.56
N SER A 57 14.83 -2.30 8.51
CA SER A 57 14.52 -3.72 8.41
C SER A 57 14.53 -4.17 6.95
N ALA A 58 14.84 -5.44 6.71
CA ALA A 58 14.86 -6.01 5.37
C ALA A 58 14.37 -7.46 5.39
N GLY A 59 13.85 -7.91 4.24
CA GLY A 59 13.34 -9.25 4.09
C GLY A 59 12.56 -9.45 2.80
N THR A 60 11.60 -10.36 2.81
CA THR A 60 10.79 -10.70 1.64
C THR A 60 9.30 -10.62 1.98
N VAL A 61 8.51 -10.11 1.06
CA VAL A 61 7.05 -10.12 1.11
C VAL A 61 6.50 -10.93 -0.06
N ALA A 62 5.48 -11.74 0.22
CA ALA A 62 4.70 -12.44 -0.77
C ALA A 62 3.21 -12.27 -0.48
N ILE A 63 2.43 -11.93 -1.49
CA ILE A 63 0.99 -11.70 -1.41
C ILE A 63 0.32 -12.61 -2.42
N ALA A 64 -0.76 -13.27 -2.00
CA ALA A 64 -1.67 -13.99 -2.88
C ALA A 64 -3.11 -13.58 -2.52
N ARG A 65 -3.77 -12.89 -3.45
CA ARG A 65 -5.15 -12.44 -3.25
C ARG A 65 -6.13 -13.59 -3.53
N PRO A 66 -7.21 -13.74 -2.73
CA PRO A 66 -7.56 -12.92 -1.58
C PRO A 66 -6.85 -13.34 -0.29
N GLY A 67 -6.47 -12.36 0.53
CA GLY A 67 -6.20 -12.54 1.97
C GLY A 67 -4.88 -13.21 2.39
N LYS A 68 -4.15 -13.87 1.49
CA LYS A 68 -2.91 -14.55 1.84
C LYS A 68 -1.72 -13.60 1.78
N LEU A 69 -0.93 -13.62 2.85
CA LEU A 69 0.27 -12.82 3.02
C LEU A 69 1.33 -13.70 3.67
N ARG A 70 2.58 -13.56 3.22
CA ARG A 70 3.77 -14.00 3.94
C ARG A 70 4.73 -12.82 3.96
N TRP A 71 4.99 -12.28 5.13
CA TRP A 71 5.96 -11.22 5.34
C TRP A 71 7.03 -11.73 6.29
N GLU A 72 8.23 -11.88 5.76
CA GLU A 72 9.38 -12.45 6.45
C GLU A 72 10.43 -11.36 6.62
N ILE A 73 10.62 -10.92 7.85
CA ILE A 73 11.68 -10.00 8.24
C ILE A 73 12.92 -10.84 8.55
N LEU A 74 14.02 -10.57 7.86
CA LEU A 74 15.29 -11.28 8.04
C LEU A 74 16.26 -10.51 8.93
N LYS A 75 16.17 -9.17 8.94
CA LYS A 75 17.07 -8.28 9.68
C LYS A 75 16.32 -7.07 10.25
N PRO A 76 16.77 -6.49 11.37
CA PRO A 76 17.80 -7.03 12.27
C PRO A 76 17.25 -8.13 13.20
N TYR A 77 15.94 -8.11 13.48
CA TYR A 77 15.26 -9.08 14.33
C TYR A 77 14.35 -9.94 13.47
N PRO A 78 14.62 -11.25 13.33
CA PRO A 78 13.82 -12.13 12.50
C PRO A 78 12.39 -12.22 12.99
N GLN A 79 11.42 -12.09 12.09
CA GLN A 79 10.02 -12.30 12.40
C GLN A 79 9.28 -12.80 11.17
N LEU A 80 8.33 -13.70 11.37
CA LEU A 80 7.50 -14.23 10.31
C LEU A 80 6.03 -13.91 10.57
N VAL A 81 5.41 -13.16 9.66
CA VAL A 81 3.99 -12.87 9.64
C VAL A 81 3.34 -13.64 8.49
N VAL A 82 2.34 -14.47 8.79
CA VAL A 82 1.58 -15.23 7.79
C VAL A 82 0.10 -14.94 7.97
N SER A 83 -0.61 -14.74 6.85
CA SER A 83 -2.07 -14.66 6.81
C SER A 83 -2.60 -15.71 5.84
N ASP A 84 -3.69 -16.38 6.22
CA ASP A 84 -4.47 -17.24 5.32
C ASP A 84 -5.72 -16.54 4.75
N GLY A 85 -6.02 -15.34 5.23
CA GLY A 85 -7.21 -14.55 4.89
C GLY A 85 -8.23 -14.46 6.02
N GLU A 86 -8.15 -15.32 7.04
CA GLU A 86 -9.00 -15.30 8.23
C GLU A 86 -8.22 -14.91 9.48
N LYS A 87 -7.02 -15.49 9.62
CA LYS A 87 -6.14 -15.30 10.77
C LYS A 87 -4.75 -14.84 10.32
N VAL A 88 -4.08 -14.15 11.24
CA VAL A 88 -2.69 -13.76 11.13
C VAL A 88 -1.92 -14.44 12.25
N TRP A 89 -0.82 -15.09 11.89
CA TRP A 89 0.17 -15.64 12.80
C TRP A 89 1.41 -14.76 12.75
N ILE A 90 1.91 -14.38 13.91
CA ILE A 90 3.17 -13.67 14.08
C ILE A 90 4.07 -14.59 14.88
N HIS A 91 5.10 -15.13 14.24
CA HIS A 91 6.12 -15.96 14.87
C HIS A 91 7.36 -15.12 15.15
N ASP A 92 7.71 -15.07 16.43
CA ASP A 92 8.94 -14.49 16.95
C ASP A 92 9.85 -15.64 17.43
N PRO A 93 10.91 -15.97 16.66
CA PRO A 93 11.78 -17.10 16.99
C PRO A 93 12.61 -16.85 18.25
N ASP A 94 12.98 -15.60 18.52
CA ASP A 94 13.81 -15.25 19.69
C ASP A 94 13.02 -15.46 20.99
N LEU A 95 11.72 -15.19 20.95
CA LEU A 95 10.80 -15.46 22.06
C LEU A 95 10.21 -16.88 22.04
N GLN A 96 10.50 -17.68 21.01
CA GLN A 96 9.87 -18.97 20.75
C GLN A 96 8.33 -18.92 20.82
N GLN A 97 7.75 -17.83 20.31
CA GLN A 97 6.35 -17.50 20.51
C GLN A 97 5.61 -17.34 19.19
N VAL A 98 4.35 -17.80 19.16
CA VAL A 98 3.40 -17.51 18.08
C VAL A 98 2.20 -16.76 18.64
N THR A 99 1.93 -15.58 18.08
CA THR A 99 0.72 -14.81 18.38
C THR A 99 -0.29 -14.98 17.25
N VAL A 100 -1.55 -15.29 17.58
CA VAL A 100 -2.63 -15.51 16.59
C VAL A 100 -3.71 -14.46 16.76
N ARG A 101 -4.13 -13.81 15.66
CA ARG A 101 -5.17 -12.78 15.65
C ARG A 101 -6.10 -12.95 14.45
N LYS A 102 -7.32 -12.41 14.51
CA LYS A 102 -8.18 -12.28 13.32
C LYS A 102 -7.64 -11.19 12.39
N VAL A 103 -7.68 -11.40 11.08
CA VAL A 103 -7.12 -10.48 10.05
C VAL A 103 -7.55 -9.02 10.24
N GLY A 104 -8.84 -8.76 10.46
CA GLY A 104 -9.36 -7.39 10.57
C GLY A 104 -8.78 -6.58 11.74
N GLN A 105 -8.26 -7.23 12.78
CA GLN A 105 -7.60 -6.58 13.92
C GLN A 105 -6.07 -6.49 13.76
N ALA A 106 -5.49 -7.22 12.80
CA ALA A 106 -4.05 -7.41 12.68
C ALA A 106 -3.40 -6.56 11.58
N ILE A 107 -4.15 -6.20 10.53
CA ILE A 107 -3.60 -5.54 9.33
C ILE A 107 -3.83 -4.00 9.33
N GLY A 108 -4.69 -3.47 10.20
CA GLY A 108 -5.13 -2.06 10.13
C GLY A 108 -4.04 -0.97 10.21
N GLY A 109 -2.81 -1.29 10.57
CA GLY A 109 -1.66 -0.35 10.57
C GLY A 109 -0.68 -0.55 9.41
N SER A 110 -0.87 -1.56 8.56
CA SER A 110 -0.04 -1.83 7.39
C SER A 110 -0.70 -1.26 6.13
N PRO A 111 0.06 -0.71 5.17
CA PRO A 111 -0.47 -0.33 3.86
C PRO A 111 -0.97 -1.50 3.00
N ALA A 112 -0.70 -2.76 3.42
CA ALA A 112 -1.04 -3.98 2.70
C ALA A 112 -2.49 -4.45 2.96
#